data_AF-A0A925W1I9-F1
#
_entry.id   AF-A0A925W1I9-F1
#
_cell.length_a   1.000
_cell.length_b   1.000
_cell.length_c   1.000
_cell.angle_alpha   90.00
_cell.angle_beta   90.00
_cell.angle_gamma   90.00
#
_symmetry.space_group_name_H-M   'P 1'
#
loop_
_entity.id
_entity.type
_entity.pdbx_description
1 polymer ?
#
loop_
_entity_poly.entity_id
_entity_poly.type
_entity_poly.pdbx_seq_one_letter_code
_entity_poly.pdbx_strand_id
1 'polypeptide(L)'
;VCPGCERGCSINIWHRKSEWKLNALDAGLNTSIDRVTPLENPLVNGPWTCNKARDLANILERPRATRPMVNGASADLAAAINAASALIEASSRAVALVSSWGSNEELVAFHNTLGGAFRSFVKADHLPMPGERIEDDVLIKADKNPNRYAALSMFAALPDEASSAIPADTDLVLVWGEGAPWSAVPANARVILLTSYDQPENSRADVLIPISVQTERNGHYTNFEGTITAFAQCFPKHAQITDAASLFEVLYPSTTHAAGAK
;
A
#
# COMPACT_ATOMS: atom_id res chain seq x y z
N VAL A 1 6.96 -10.66 -6.95
CA VAL A 1 8.03 -10.07 -6.10
C VAL A 1 7.65 -10.25 -4.64
N CYS A 2 8.56 -10.62 -3.74
CA CYS A 2 8.29 -10.74 -2.30
C CYS A 2 8.23 -9.34 -1.66
N PRO A 3 7.15 -8.97 -0.94
CA PRO A 3 7.06 -7.69 -0.25
C PRO A 3 7.74 -7.66 1.13
N GLY A 4 8.39 -8.74 1.55
CA GLY A 4 8.86 -8.91 2.94
C GLY A 4 10.04 -8.03 3.37
N CYS A 5 10.81 -7.48 2.44
CA CYS A 5 11.85 -6.48 2.68
C CYS A 5 12.27 -5.77 1.38
N GLU A 6 13.09 -4.72 1.52
CA GLU A 6 13.58 -3.88 0.42
C GLU A 6 14.42 -4.63 -0.63
N ARG A 7 14.84 -5.88 -0.37
CA ARG A 7 15.49 -6.74 -1.38
C ARG A 7 14.60 -7.03 -2.58
N GLY A 8 13.29 -7.22 -2.35
CA GLY A 8 12.33 -7.50 -3.41
C GLY A 8 12.60 -8.82 -4.17
N CYS A 9 12.85 -9.94 -3.47
CA CYS A 9 13.18 -11.21 -4.13
C CYS A 9 12.12 -11.65 -5.15
N SER A 10 12.55 -12.24 -6.27
CA SER A 10 11.65 -12.89 -7.21
C SER A 10 11.10 -14.19 -6.61
N ILE A 11 9.78 -14.37 -6.70
CA ILE A 11 9.05 -15.51 -6.14
C ILE A 11 7.97 -15.99 -7.10
N ASN A 12 7.63 -17.27 -7.00
CA ASN A 12 6.38 -17.81 -7.51
C ASN A 12 5.38 -17.96 -6.37
N ILE A 13 4.18 -17.43 -6.55
CA ILE A 13 3.02 -17.69 -5.70
C ILE A 13 2.22 -18.81 -6.38
N TRP A 14 2.13 -19.95 -5.70
CA TRP A 14 1.36 -21.08 -6.16
C TRP A 14 -0.04 -20.99 -5.57
N HIS A 15 -1.03 -20.99 -6.43
CA HIS A 15 -2.43 -21.00 -6.07
C HIS A 15 -3.19 -21.87 -7.05
N ARG A 16 -4.40 -22.27 -6.65
CA ARG A 16 -5.26 -23.10 -7.48
C ARG A 16 -5.79 -22.33 -8.68
N LYS A 17 -5.74 -22.96 -9.85
CA LYS A 17 -6.43 -22.48 -11.04
C LYS A 17 -7.93 -22.74 -10.93
N SER A 18 -8.75 -21.85 -11.51
CA SER A 18 -10.21 -21.98 -11.47
C SER A 18 -10.70 -23.25 -12.16
N GLU A 19 -10.01 -23.71 -13.21
CA GLU A 19 -10.29 -24.96 -13.92
C GLU A 19 -10.04 -26.21 -13.06
N TRP A 20 -9.24 -26.09 -11.99
CA TRP A 20 -8.87 -27.18 -11.09
C TRP A 20 -9.47 -27.00 -9.69
N LYS A 21 -10.62 -26.31 -9.63
CA LYS A 21 -11.37 -26.07 -8.41
C LYS A 21 -11.66 -27.38 -7.67
N LEU A 22 -11.33 -27.41 -6.38
CA LEU A 22 -11.71 -28.47 -5.46
C LEU A 22 -13.18 -28.35 -5.10
N ASN A 23 -13.90 -29.45 -5.24
CA ASN A 23 -15.21 -29.64 -4.65
C ASN A 23 -15.04 -30.03 -3.17
N ALA A 24 -14.66 -29.06 -2.35
CA ALA A 24 -14.47 -29.20 -0.90
C ALA A 24 -15.47 -28.33 -0.13
N LEU A 25 -15.73 -28.70 1.13
CA LEU A 25 -16.61 -27.91 2.02
C LEU A 25 -16.05 -26.53 2.33
N ASP A 26 -14.72 -26.43 2.45
CA ASP A 26 -14.04 -25.16 2.60
C ASP A 26 -13.73 -24.55 1.23
N ALA A 27 -14.46 -23.48 0.89
CA ALA A 27 -14.24 -22.72 -0.33
C ALA A 27 -12.87 -22.01 -0.35
N GLY A 28 -12.27 -21.73 0.82
CA GLY A 28 -10.98 -21.05 0.95
C GLY A 28 -9.80 -21.82 0.35
N LEU A 29 -9.91 -23.15 0.24
CA LEU A 29 -8.92 -24.02 -0.42
C LEU A 29 -8.76 -23.75 -1.92
N ASN A 30 -9.67 -22.96 -2.51
CA ASN A 30 -9.61 -22.57 -3.92
C ASN A 30 -9.05 -21.16 -4.14
N THR A 31 -8.90 -20.37 -3.08
CA THR A 31 -8.53 -18.95 -3.16
C THR A 31 -7.32 -18.59 -2.29
N SER A 32 -6.67 -19.59 -1.70
CA SER A 32 -5.48 -19.44 -0.87
C SER A 32 -4.19 -19.65 -1.68
N ILE A 33 -3.09 -19.16 -1.11
CA ILE A 33 -1.72 -19.42 -1.49
C ILE A 33 -1.35 -20.81 -0.97
N ASP A 34 -1.23 -21.78 -1.88
CA ASP A 34 -0.80 -23.14 -1.55
C ASP A 34 0.68 -23.18 -1.13
N ARG A 35 1.52 -22.35 -1.77
CA ARG A 35 2.97 -22.31 -1.51
C ARG A 35 3.60 -21.05 -2.10
N VAL A 36 4.71 -20.61 -1.50
CA VAL A 36 5.64 -19.67 -2.14
C VAL A 36 7.00 -20.33 -2.38
N THR A 37 7.53 -20.22 -3.59
CA THR A 37 8.86 -20.72 -3.95
C THR A 37 9.75 -19.61 -4.50
N PRO A 38 11.08 -19.72 -4.40
CA PRO A 38 11.96 -18.84 -5.16
C PRO A 38 11.65 -18.91 -6.65
N LEU A 39 11.73 -17.77 -7.32
CA LEU A 39 11.90 -17.66 -8.76
C LEU A 39 13.31 -17.10 -8.95
N GLU A 40 14.12 -17.77 -9.77
CA GLU A 40 15.51 -17.36 -9.94
C GLU A 40 15.58 -15.97 -10.57
N ASN A 41 16.31 -15.06 -9.92
CA ASN A 41 16.65 -13.76 -10.46
C ASN A 41 18.12 -13.46 -10.11
N PRO A 42 19.05 -13.64 -11.07
CA PRO A 42 20.48 -13.44 -10.84
C PRO A 42 20.85 -12.03 -10.37
N LEU A 43 20.01 -11.03 -10.63
CA LEU A 43 20.24 -9.64 -10.22
C LEU A 43 19.76 -9.33 -8.78
N VAL A 44 18.98 -10.22 -8.17
CA VAL A 44 18.35 -9.92 -6.87
C VAL A 44 18.60 -11.02 -5.84
N ASN A 45 18.13 -12.24 -6.08
CA ASN A 45 18.10 -13.29 -5.07
C ASN A 45 18.75 -14.61 -5.52
N GLY A 46 19.30 -14.66 -6.74
CA GLY A 46 19.76 -15.89 -7.36
C GLY A 46 18.65 -16.96 -7.26
N PRO A 47 18.96 -18.21 -6.88
CA PRO A 47 17.97 -19.27 -6.74
C PRO A 47 17.30 -19.32 -5.34
N TRP A 48 17.57 -18.35 -4.46
CA TRP A 48 17.23 -18.45 -3.03
C TRP A 48 16.15 -17.46 -2.58
N THR A 49 15.46 -17.80 -1.50
CA THR A 49 14.56 -16.91 -0.76
C THR A 49 14.62 -17.24 0.74
N CYS A 50 14.43 -16.22 1.59
CA CYS A 50 14.40 -16.38 3.04
C CYS A 50 13.08 -17.01 3.53
N ASN A 51 13.02 -17.40 4.80
CA ASN A 51 11.81 -18.01 5.38
C ASN A 51 10.61 -17.06 5.38
N LYS A 52 10.83 -15.76 5.62
CA LYS A 52 9.74 -14.76 5.53
C LYS A 52 9.06 -14.76 4.16
N ALA A 53 9.82 -14.98 3.09
CA ALA A 53 9.26 -15.11 1.75
C ALA A 53 8.44 -16.40 1.58
N ARG A 54 8.87 -17.51 2.19
CA ARG A 54 8.17 -18.80 2.15
C ARG A 54 6.85 -18.76 2.94
N ASP A 55 6.83 -17.98 4.01
CA ASP A 55 5.69 -17.82 4.92
C ASP A 55 4.78 -16.63 4.57
N LEU A 56 4.87 -16.08 3.35
CA LEU A 56 4.13 -14.88 2.94
C LEU A 56 2.61 -15.02 3.05
N ALA A 57 2.06 -16.24 3.01
CA ALA A 57 0.63 -16.46 3.23
C ALA A 57 0.16 -15.84 4.57
N ASN A 58 0.99 -15.92 5.63
CA ASN A 58 0.69 -15.33 6.94
C ASN A 58 0.52 -13.81 6.91
N ILE A 59 1.11 -13.14 5.90
CA ILE A 59 1.01 -11.69 5.72
C ILE A 59 -0.10 -11.35 4.72
N LEU A 60 -0.14 -12.05 3.59
CA LEU A 60 -0.99 -11.71 2.45
C LEU A 60 -2.44 -12.17 2.63
N GLU A 61 -2.68 -13.23 3.40
CA GLU A 61 -4.01 -13.81 3.65
C GLU A 61 -4.68 -13.29 4.94
N ARG A 62 -4.10 -12.26 5.57
CA ARG A 62 -4.74 -11.56 6.68
C ARG A 62 -6.14 -11.07 6.27
N PRO A 63 -7.09 -10.96 7.22
CA PRO A 63 -8.40 -10.40 6.97
C PRO A 63 -8.32 -9.09 6.16
N ARG A 64 -9.07 -9.04 5.05
CA ARG A 64 -9.04 -7.91 4.11
C ARG A 64 -10.09 -6.87 4.50
N ALA A 65 -9.73 -5.60 4.39
CA ALA A 65 -10.72 -4.54 4.32
C ALA A 65 -11.44 -4.70 2.97
N THR A 66 -12.75 -4.90 2.99
CA THR A 66 -13.54 -5.20 1.78
C THR A 66 -14.68 -4.24 1.56
N ARG A 67 -14.90 -3.30 2.49
CA ARG A 67 -16.01 -2.35 2.47
C ARG A 67 -15.51 -0.92 2.63
N PRO A 68 -15.87 -0.01 1.72
CA PRO A 68 -15.70 1.41 1.92
C PRO A 68 -16.51 1.89 3.13
N MET A 69 -15.98 2.89 3.82
CA MET A 69 -16.65 3.50 4.97
C MET A 69 -16.59 5.02 4.90
N VAL A 70 -17.65 5.68 5.35
CA VAL A 70 -17.72 7.13 5.53
C VAL A 70 -18.30 7.40 6.91
N ASN A 71 -17.55 8.13 7.75
CA ASN A 71 -17.89 8.46 9.14
C ASN A 71 -18.34 7.23 9.95
N GLY A 72 -17.62 6.12 9.82
CA GLY A 72 -17.91 4.86 10.52
C GLY A 72 -19.06 4.02 9.94
N ALA A 73 -19.78 4.50 8.93
CA ALA A 73 -20.85 3.76 8.26
C ALA A 73 -20.36 3.12 6.96
N SER A 74 -20.85 1.92 6.64
CA SER A 74 -20.58 1.27 5.34
C SER A 74 -21.13 2.13 4.20
N ALA A 75 -20.34 2.30 3.16
CA ALA A 75 -20.71 3.03 1.95
C ALA A 75 -20.39 2.20 0.70
N ASP A 76 -20.95 2.57 -0.46
CA ASP A 76 -20.42 2.09 -1.72
C ASP A 76 -19.12 2.83 -2.08
N LEU A 77 -18.39 2.28 -3.06
CA LEU A 77 -17.09 2.81 -3.45
C LEU A 77 -17.19 4.24 -4.02
N ALA A 78 -18.22 4.54 -4.80
CA ALA A 78 -18.39 5.85 -5.41
C ALA A 78 -18.68 6.93 -4.35
N ALA A 79 -19.52 6.63 -3.36
CA ALA A 79 -19.81 7.51 -2.24
C ALA A 79 -18.56 7.78 -1.39
N ALA A 80 -17.73 6.77 -1.13
CA ALA A 80 -16.47 6.97 -0.42
C ALA A 80 -15.46 7.81 -1.23
N ILE A 81 -15.35 7.58 -2.54
CA ILE A 81 -14.51 8.41 -3.43
C ILE A 81 -14.98 9.87 -3.40
N ASN A 82 -16.28 10.12 -3.56
CA ASN A 82 -16.83 11.49 -3.53
C ASN A 82 -16.59 12.17 -2.18
N ALA A 83 -16.74 11.44 -1.07
CA ALA A 83 -16.46 11.96 0.25
C ALA A 83 -14.97 12.30 0.43
N ALA A 84 -14.06 11.45 -0.05
CA ALA A 84 -12.63 11.71 -0.03
C ALA A 84 -12.27 12.93 -0.89
N SER A 85 -12.78 13.03 -2.12
CA SER A 85 -12.57 14.19 -3.00
C SER A 85 -13.05 15.50 -2.34
N ALA A 86 -14.23 15.50 -1.72
CA ALA A 86 -14.74 16.67 -1.02
C ALA A 86 -13.85 17.10 0.17
N LEU A 87 -13.26 16.15 0.90
CA LEU A 87 -12.29 16.45 1.95
C LEU A 87 -11.01 17.05 1.37
N ILE A 88 -10.52 16.51 0.25
CA ILE A 88 -9.32 17.03 -0.44
C ILE A 88 -9.55 18.45 -0.92
N GLU A 89 -10.70 18.73 -1.56
CA GLU A 89 -11.04 20.06 -2.07
C GLU A 89 -11.23 21.11 -0.96
N ALA A 90 -11.77 20.71 0.20
CA ALA A 90 -11.97 21.60 1.33
C ALA A 90 -10.69 21.86 2.15
N SER A 91 -9.66 21.05 1.96
CA SER A 91 -8.43 21.09 2.74
C SER A 91 -7.50 22.21 2.28
N SER A 92 -6.90 22.89 3.25
CA SER A 92 -5.89 23.92 3.02
C SER A 92 -4.50 23.50 3.47
N ARG A 93 -4.39 22.51 4.37
CA ARG A 93 -3.15 22.03 4.98
C ARG A 93 -3.08 20.51 4.99
N ALA A 94 -3.17 19.92 3.79
CA ALA A 94 -3.19 18.48 3.61
C ALA A 94 -1.80 17.84 3.71
N VAL A 95 -1.71 16.72 4.44
CA VAL A 95 -0.50 15.87 4.54
C VAL A 95 -0.80 14.47 4.03
N ALA A 96 0.09 13.91 3.21
CA ALA A 96 -0.02 12.53 2.74
C ALA A 96 1.10 11.66 3.31
N LEU A 97 0.72 10.52 3.87
CA LEU A 97 1.64 9.46 4.30
C LEU A 97 1.68 8.38 3.22
N VAL A 98 2.67 8.50 2.35
CA VAL A 98 2.87 7.66 1.15
C VAL A 98 3.38 6.28 1.56
N SER A 99 2.78 5.24 0.98
CA SER A 99 3.13 3.85 1.22
C SER A 99 4.48 3.49 0.59
N SER A 100 5.32 2.77 1.34
CA SER A 100 6.51 2.09 0.83
C SER A 100 6.20 0.74 0.17
N TRP A 101 4.92 0.35 0.10
CA TRP A 101 4.42 -0.84 -0.59
C TRP A 101 3.67 -0.49 -1.89
N GLY A 102 3.44 0.79 -2.16
CA GLY A 102 2.91 1.25 -3.44
C GLY A 102 3.82 0.83 -4.59
N SER A 103 3.25 0.40 -5.73
CA SER A 103 4.07 0.06 -6.89
C SER A 103 4.58 1.32 -7.60
N ASN A 104 5.55 1.16 -8.49
CA ASN A 104 6.08 2.26 -9.28
C ASN A 104 4.96 3.02 -10.02
N GLU A 105 3.97 2.29 -10.57
CA GLU A 105 2.82 2.89 -11.26
C GLU A 105 1.94 3.71 -10.32
N GLU A 106 1.66 3.19 -9.12
CA GLU A 106 0.83 3.91 -8.15
C GLU A 106 1.55 5.13 -7.59
N LEU A 107 2.86 5.04 -7.36
CA LEU A 107 3.68 6.17 -6.92
C LEU A 107 3.70 7.28 -7.97
N VAL A 108 3.87 6.93 -9.25
CA VAL A 108 3.81 7.88 -10.37
C VAL A 108 2.41 8.49 -10.48
N ALA A 109 1.35 7.69 -10.41
CA ALA A 109 -0.02 8.18 -10.46
C ALA A 109 -0.30 9.16 -9.31
N PHE A 110 0.09 8.83 -8.07
CA PHE A 110 -0.05 9.73 -6.93
C PHE A 110 0.75 11.02 -7.13
N HIS A 111 2.02 10.92 -7.56
CA HIS A 111 2.88 12.08 -7.81
C HIS A 111 2.26 13.04 -8.82
N ASN A 112 1.73 12.51 -9.93
CA ASN A 112 1.20 13.31 -11.04
C ASN A 112 -0.17 13.94 -10.75
N THR A 113 -0.96 13.35 -9.84
CA THR A 113 -2.36 13.78 -9.58
C THR A 113 -2.49 14.55 -8.27
N LEU A 114 -2.05 13.94 -7.17
CA LEU A 114 -2.23 14.44 -5.79
C LEU A 114 -0.96 15.05 -5.21
N GLY A 115 0.21 14.78 -5.78
CA GLY A 115 1.51 15.21 -5.24
C GLY A 115 1.64 16.71 -5.02
N GLY A 116 0.95 17.54 -5.81
CA GLY A 116 0.90 19.00 -5.64
C GLY A 116 -0.08 19.49 -4.58
N ALA A 117 -1.12 18.72 -4.28
CA ALA A 117 -2.15 19.08 -3.29
C ALA A 117 -1.75 18.72 -1.85
N PHE A 118 -0.72 17.87 -1.67
CA PHE A 118 -0.32 17.34 -0.38
C PHE A 118 1.17 17.56 -0.07
N ARG A 119 1.47 17.96 1.16
CA ARG A 119 2.83 17.75 1.71
C ARG A 119 3.00 16.25 1.96
N SER A 120 3.86 15.61 1.17
CA SER A 120 3.91 14.14 1.08
C SER A 120 5.18 13.56 1.73
N PHE A 121 5.01 12.50 2.52
CA PHE A 121 6.08 11.82 3.25
C PHE A 121 6.00 10.31 3.11
N VAL A 122 7.12 9.67 2.80
CA VAL A 122 7.25 8.21 2.75
C VAL A 122 7.36 7.66 4.17
N LYS A 123 6.43 6.79 4.55
CA LYS A 123 6.47 6.04 5.82
C LYS A 123 6.86 4.59 5.60
N ALA A 124 7.35 3.93 6.64
CA ALA A 124 7.47 2.47 6.66
C ALA A 124 6.10 1.86 6.94
N ASP A 125 5.56 1.07 6.01
CA ASP A 125 4.30 0.35 6.20
C ASP A 125 4.46 -0.83 7.14
N HIS A 126 5.66 -1.43 7.12
CA HIS A 126 6.00 -2.57 7.94
C HIS A 126 7.35 -2.35 8.64
N LEU A 127 7.38 -2.70 9.93
CA LEU A 127 8.58 -2.76 10.74
C LEU A 127 8.94 -4.24 11.00
N PRO A 128 10.20 -4.54 11.34
CA PRO A 128 10.56 -5.89 11.76
C PRO A 128 9.73 -6.34 12.97
N MET A 129 9.22 -7.57 12.91
CA MET A 129 8.49 -8.15 14.04
C MET A 129 9.44 -8.53 15.18
N PRO A 130 9.00 -8.55 16.45
CA PRO A 130 9.81 -9.05 17.56
C PRO A 130 10.34 -10.46 17.28
N GLY A 131 11.65 -10.66 17.40
CA GLY A 131 12.31 -11.94 17.14
C GLY A 131 12.58 -12.23 15.65
N GLU A 132 12.16 -11.36 14.72
CA GLU A 132 12.50 -11.48 13.31
C GLU A 132 14.00 -11.25 13.08
N ARG A 133 14.61 -11.99 12.15
CA ARG A 133 15.94 -11.64 11.65
C ARG A 133 15.88 -10.29 10.92
N ILE A 134 16.60 -9.30 11.45
CA ILE A 134 16.60 -7.96 10.89
C ILE A 134 17.34 -7.92 9.55
N GLU A 135 18.54 -8.47 9.48
CA GLU A 135 19.40 -8.44 8.30
C GLU A 135 20.32 -9.68 8.26
N ASP A 136 20.75 -10.08 7.06
CA ASP A 136 21.84 -11.01 6.84
C ASP A 136 22.70 -10.57 5.64
N ASP A 137 23.83 -11.25 5.43
CA ASP A 137 24.79 -10.92 4.36
C ASP A 137 24.32 -11.33 2.96
N VAL A 138 23.14 -11.95 2.81
CA VAL A 138 22.72 -12.61 1.57
C VAL A 138 21.38 -12.08 1.06
N LEU A 139 20.29 -12.28 1.79
CA LEU A 139 18.91 -12.04 1.33
C LEU A 139 18.13 -11.05 2.19
N ILE A 140 18.25 -11.11 3.52
CA ILE A 140 17.37 -10.39 4.44
C ILE A 140 17.91 -8.99 4.64
N LYS A 141 17.06 -7.99 4.46
CA LYS A 141 17.38 -6.58 4.68
C LYS A 141 16.57 -5.98 5.84
N ALA A 142 17.16 -4.97 6.48
CA ALA A 142 16.61 -4.31 7.65
C ALA A 142 15.30 -3.58 7.35
N ASP A 143 15.24 -2.86 6.21
CA ASP A 143 14.01 -2.22 5.77
C ASP A 143 13.02 -3.28 5.27
N LYS A 144 11.88 -3.41 5.95
CA LYS A 144 10.85 -4.42 5.67
C LYS A 144 9.83 -3.94 4.62
N ASN A 145 10.21 -3.01 3.75
CA ASN A 145 9.34 -2.42 2.74
C ASN A 145 9.94 -2.56 1.34
N PRO A 146 9.22 -3.18 0.38
CA PRO A 146 9.82 -3.60 -0.88
C PRO A 146 10.13 -2.47 -1.86
N ASN A 147 9.48 -1.31 -1.70
CA ASN A 147 9.55 -0.22 -2.67
C ASN A 147 9.87 1.14 -2.04
N ARG A 148 10.40 1.15 -0.80
CA ARG A 148 10.77 2.40 -0.12
C ARG A 148 11.79 3.20 -0.92
N TYR A 149 12.73 2.53 -1.60
CA TYR A 149 13.70 3.16 -2.50
C TYR A 149 13.01 3.98 -3.61
N ALA A 150 12.01 3.41 -4.30
CA ALA A 150 11.26 4.14 -5.32
C ALA A 150 10.44 5.29 -4.74
N ALA A 151 9.78 5.08 -3.60
CA ALA A 151 8.99 6.12 -2.97
C ALA A 151 9.86 7.32 -2.55
N LEU A 152 11.05 7.07 -2.02
CA LEU A 152 12.00 8.09 -1.58
C LEU A 152 12.66 8.87 -2.75
N SER A 153 12.59 8.35 -3.98
CA SER A 153 13.03 9.12 -5.14
C SER A 153 12.02 10.19 -5.58
N MET A 154 10.78 10.11 -5.09
CA MET A 154 9.67 11.01 -5.45
C MET A 154 9.21 11.90 -4.28
N PHE A 155 9.37 11.44 -3.04
CA PHE A 155 8.87 12.14 -1.84
C PHE A 155 9.88 12.11 -0.71
N ALA A 156 9.78 13.06 0.22
CA ALA A 156 10.66 13.11 1.39
C ALA A 156 10.38 11.93 2.34
N ALA A 157 11.40 11.45 3.04
CA ALA A 157 11.20 10.51 4.15
C ALA A 157 10.39 11.18 5.26
N LEU A 158 9.47 10.43 5.87
CA LEU A 158 8.87 10.85 7.14
C LEU A 158 9.99 10.99 8.18
N PRO A 159 10.15 12.15 8.84
CA PRO A 159 11.14 12.34 9.90
C PRO A 159 10.77 11.53 11.14
N ASP A 160 11.79 11.16 11.94
CA ASP A 160 11.61 10.42 13.19
C ASP A 160 10.60 11.12 14.12
N GLU A 161 10.71 12.45 14.22
CA GLU A 161 9.72 13.31 14.87
C GLU A 161 8.57 13.63 13.90
N ALA A 162 7.62 12.70 13.78
CA ALA A 162 6.51 12.79 12.82
C ALA A 162 5.65 14.08 12.96
N SER A 163 5.60 14.68 14.14
CA SER A 163 4.91 15.96 14.39
C SER A 163 5.50 17.14 13.59
N SER A 164 6.76 17.06 13.17
CA SER A 164 7.38 18.05 12.28
C SER A 164 6.89 17.93 10.82
N ALA A 165 6.49 16.73 10.42
CA ALA A 165 5.86 16.45 9.12
C ALA A 165 4.35 16.70 9.14
N ILE A 166 3.70 16.50 10.29
CA ILE A 166 2.26 16.67 10.52
C ILE A 166 2.04 17.77 11.58
N PRO A 167 2.11 19.06 11.21
CA PRO A 167 1.89 20.14 12.15
C PRO A 167 0.50 20.12 12.79
N ALA A 168 0.37 20.76 13.95
CA ALA A 168 -0.90 20.81 14.69
C ALA A 168 -2.06 21.48 13.92
N ASP A 169 -1.76 22.28 12.90
CA ASP A 169 -2.74 22.94 12.04
C ASP A 169 -3.06 22.15 10.75
N THR A 170 -2.55 20.92 10.60
CA THR A 170 -3.00 19.99 9.56
C THR A 170 -4.49 19.71 9.71
N ASP A 171 -5.25 19.96 8.65
CA ASP A 171 -6.71 19.80 8.58
C ASP A 171 -7.13 18.49 7.88
N LEU A 172 -6.24 17.89 7.09
CA LEU A 172 -6.46 16.61 6.41
C LEU A 172 -5.19 15.74 6.39
N VAL A 173 -5.34 14.47 6.72
CA VAL A 173 -4.30 13.44 6.54
C VAL A 173 -4.80 12.34 5.62
N LEU A 174 -4.12 12.13 4.49
CA LEU A 174 -4.27 10.94 3.66
C LEU A 174 -3.25 9.89 4.11
N VAL A 175 -3.73 8.76 4.59
CA VAL A 175 -2.92 7.61 4.98
C VAL A 175 -3.01 6.55 3.90
N TRP A 176 -1.90 6.28 3.21
CA TRP A 176 -1.81 5.20 2.24
C TRP A 176 -1.09 3.99 2.85
N GLY A 177 -1.82 2.91 3.11
CA GLY A 177 -1.30 1.66 3.66
C GLY A 177 -1.22 1.64 5.18
N GLU A 178 -0.39 0.76 5.72
CA GLU A 178 -0.23 0.51 7.16
C GLU A 178 0.86 1.40 7.80
N GLY A 179 1.08 1.32 9.11
CA GLY A 179 2.26 1.93 9.76
C GLY A 179 2.21 3.45 9.94
N ALA A 180 1.03 4.07 9.91
CA ALA A 180 0.92 5.50 10.19
C ALA A 180 1.27 5.83 11.66
N PRO A 181 1.96 6.96 11.93
CA PRO A 181 2.27 7.43 13.27
C PRO A 181 1.03 8.09 13.90
N TRP A 182 0.01 7.31 14.25
CA TRP A 182 -1.30 7.83 14.68
C TRP A 182 -1.25 8.80 15.87
N SER A 183 -0.25 8.70 16.73
CA SER A 183 -0.03 9.66 17.83
C SER A 183 0.34 11.07 17.37
N ALA A 184 0.85 11.21 16.14
CA ALA A 184 1.21 12.50 15.55
C ALA A 184 0.07 13.10 14.70
N VAL A 185 -1.01 12.36 14.44
CA VAL A 185 -2.16 12.87 13.69
C VAL A 185 -3.01 13.77 14.60
N PRO A 186 -3.21 15.06 14.26
CA PRO A 186 -4.00 15.97 15.09
C PRO A 186 -5.46 15.50 15.22
N ALA A 187 -6.04 15.66 16.41
CA ALA A 187 -7.41 15.21 16.68
C ALA A 187 -8.49 15.93 15.85
N ASN A 188 -8.18 17.14 15.36
CA ASN A 188 -9.05 17.94 14.50
C ASN A 188 -8.87 17.63 13.00
N ALA A 189 -7.82 16.89 12.62
CA ALA A 189 -7.57 16.56 11.22
C ALA A 189 -8.58 15.50 10.76
N ARG A 190 -9.13 15.70 9.56
CA ARG A 190 -9.90 14.66 8.88
C ARG A 190 -8.94 13.59 8.35
N VAL A 191 -9.38 12.33 8.30
CA VAL A 191 -8.54 11.20 7.86
C VAL A 191 -9.17 10.46 6.68
N ILE A 192 -8.43 10.41 5.56
CA ILE A 192 -8.68 9.49 4.46
C ILE A 192 -7.72 8.31 4.61
N LEU A 193 -8.24 7.10 4.77
CA LEU A 193 -7.43 5.88 4.87
C LEU A 193 -7.61 5.01 3.64
N LEU A 194 -6.52 4.79 2.92
CA LEU A 194 -6.43 3.82 1.83
C LEU A 194 -5.75 2.57 2.38
N THR A 195 -6.49 1.49 2.61
CA THR A 195 -5.96 0.29 3.28
C THR A 195 -6.37 -0.99 2.58
N SER A 196 -5.56 -2.03 2.70
CA SER A 196 -5.87 -3.37 2.17
C SER A 196 -6.40 -4.32 3.23
N TYR A 197 -6.13 -4.09 4.52
CA TYR A 197 -6.36 -5.06 5.59
C TYR A 197 -7.34 -4.53 6.64
N ASP A 198 -8.08 -5.45 7.25
CA ASP A 198 -8.95 -5.13 8.37
C ASP A 198 -8.11 -5.04 9.66
N GLN A 199 -8.09 -3.85 10.26
CA GLN A 199 -7.20 -3.49 11.37
C GLN A 199 -7.93 -2.53 12.33
N PRO A 200 -7.59 -2.49 13.63
CA PRO A 200 -8.20 -1.57 14.59
C PRO A 200 -8.16 -0.10 14.16
N GLU A 201 -7.08 0.31 13.50
CA GLU A 201 -6.80 1.65 13.01
C GLU A 201 -7.83 2.12 11.97
N ASN A 202 -8.55 1.21 11.32
CA ASN A 202 -9.60 1.53 10.34
C ASN A 202 -10.69 2.42 10.94
N SER A 203 -10.94 2.30 12.25
CA SER A 203 -11.91 3.12 13.00
C SER A 203 -11.52 4.59 13.13
N ARG A 204 -10.27 4.95 12.82
CA ARG A 204 -9.77 6.34 12.84
C ARG A 204 -10.12 7.12 11.58
N ALA A 205 -10.56 6.44 10.52
CA ALA A 205 -10.81 7.04 9.23
C ALA A 205 -12.18 7.72 9.18
N ASP A 206 -12.20 8.96 8.70
CA ASP A 206 -13.44 9.61 8.28
C ASP A 206 -13.92 9.06 6.94
N VAL A 207 -12.98 8.71 6.06
CA VAL A 207 -13.24 8.00 4.82
C VAL A 207 -12.25 6.85 4.69
N LEU A 208 -12.74 5.63 4.56
CA LEU A 208 -11.93 4.45 4.29
C LEU A 208 -12.23 3.93 2.89
N ILE A 209 -11.20 3.74 2.08
CA ILE A 209 -11.31 3.16 0.74
C ILE A 209 -10.41 1.90 0.68
N PRO A 210 -11.00 0.71 0.50
CA PRO A 210 -10.23 -0.51 0.32
C PRO A 210 -9.42 -0.50 -0.98
N ILE A 211 -8.12 -0.78 -0.86
CA ILE A 211 -7.21 -0.87 -2.01
C ILE A 211 -6.60 -2.27 -2.17
N SER A 212 -6.27 -2.60 -3.42
CA SER A 212 -5.74 -3.91 -3.78
C SER A 212 -4.34 -4.16 -3.21
N VAL A 213 -4.07 -5.40 -2.85
CA VAL A 213 -2.71 -5.84 -2.50
C VAL A 213 -1.93 -6.19 -3.77
N GLN A 214 -0.62 -6.35 -3.63
CA GLN A 214 0.26 -6.71 -4.73
C GLN A 214 -0.23 -7.95 -5.54
N THR A 215 -0.76 -8.98 -4.87
CA THR A 215 -1.21 -10.22 -5.54
C THR A 215 -2.51 -10.08 -6.33
N GLU A 216 -3.16 -8.92 -6.26
CA GLU A 216 -4.43 -8.63 -6.94
C GLU A 216 -4.26 -7.74 -8.18
N ARG A 217 -3.04 -7.37 -8.53
CA ARG A 217 -2.74 -6.43 -9.61
C ARG A 217 -1.38 -6.70 -10.24
N ASN A 218 -1.11 -6.01 -11.35
CA ASN A 218 0.20 -5.99 -12.00
C ASN A 218 0.95 -4.71 -11.60
N GLY A 219 2.27 -4.76 -11.62
CA GLY A 219 3.09 -3.57 -11.41
C GLY A 219 4.57 -3.88 -11.23
N HIS A 220 5.32 -2.87 -10.81
CA HIS A 220 6.76 -2.99 -10.57
C HIS A 220 7.15 -2.51 -9.17
N TYR A 221 8.17 -3.14 -8.62
CA TYR A 221 8.93 -2.62 -7.49
C TYR A 221 10.38 -2.36 -7.91
N THR A 222 10.96 -1.29 -7.37
CA THR A 222 12.38 -0.97 -7.44
C THR A 222 12.99 -1.22 -6.07
N ASN A 223 13.89 -2.20 -6.00
CA ASN A 223 14.53 -2.59 -4.75
C ASN A 223 15.61 -1.57 -4.31
N PHE A 224 16.22 -1.79 -3.14
CA PHE A 224 17.26 -0.91 -2.58
C PHE A 224 18.53 -0.76 -3.45
N GLU A 225 18.76 -1.68 -4.39
CA GLU A 225 19.86 -1.64 -5.35
C GLU A 225 19.47 -0.95 -6.68
N GLY A 226 18.24 -0.42 -6.77
CA GLY A 226 17.72 0.21 -7.98
C GLY A 226 17.23 -0.79 -9.04
N THR A 227 17.18 -2.08 -8.74
CA THR A 227 16.71 -3.11 -9.68
C THR A 227 15.18 -3.12 -9.73
N ILE A 228 14.65 -2.92 -10.93
CA ILE A 228 13.22 -2.95 -11.22
C ILE A 228 12.79 -4.38 -11.52
N THR A 229 11.82 -4.91 -10.77
CA THR A 229 11.26 -6.25 -10.98
C THR A 229 9.74 -6.17 -11.10
N ALA A 230 9.21 -6.78 -12.17
CA ALA A 230 7.77 -6.89 -12.39
C ALA A 230 7.12 -7.92 -11.45
N PHE A 231 5.88 -7.67 -11.07
CA PHE A 231 4.98 -8.65 -10.49
C PHE A 231 3.66 -8.69 -11.26
N ALA A 232 3.01 -9.85 -11.22
CA ALA A 232 1.76 -10.09 -11.91
C ALA A 232 0.65 -10.48 -10.93
N GLN A 233 -0.58 -10.21 -11.34
CA GLN A 233 -1.77 -10.58 -10.60
C GLN A 233 -1.88 -12.11 -10.46
N CYS A 234 -2.19 -12.56 -9.24
CA CYS A 234 -2.46 -13.97 -8.91
C CYS A 234 -3.95 -14.20 -8.59
N PHE A 235 -4.59 -13.23 -7.94
CA PHE A 235 -5.98 -13.35 -7.49
C PHE A 235 -6.86 -12.23 -8.06
N PRO A 236 -8.14 -12.49 -8.33
CA PRO A 236 -9.09 -11.41 -8.60
C PRO A 236 -9.30 -10.57 -7.34
N LYS A 237 -9.42 -9.25 -7.51
CA LYS A 237 -9.83 -8.35 -6.42
C LYS A 237 -11.33 -8.40 -6.20
N HIS A 238 -11.75 -8.14 -4.96
CA HIS A 238 -13.17 -7.95 -4.63
C HIS A 238 -13.74 -6.71 -5.33
N ALA A 239 -15.03 -6.72 -5.68
CA ALA A 239 -15.65 -5.64 -6.47
C ALA A 239 -15.61 -4.25 -5.80
N GLN A 240 -15.57 -4.20 -4.47
CA GLN A 240 -15.45 -2.94 -3.71
C GLN A 240 -14.00 -2.56 -3.37
N ILE A 241 -13.02 -3.28 -3.90
CA ILE A 241 -11.59 -2.95 -3.80
C ILE A 241 -11.14 -2.30 -5.11
N THR A 242 -10.45 -1.17 -5.01
CA THR A 242 -9.89 -0.46 -6.18
C THR A 242 -8.37 -0.52 -6.21
N ASP A 243 -7.77 -0.30 -7.38
CA ASP A 243 -6.31 -0.11 -7.46
C ASP A 243 -5.98 1.33 -7.09
N ALA A 244 -4.91 1.55 -6.31
CA ALA A 244 -4.60 2.88 -5.82
C ALA A 244 -4.28 3.86 -6.97
N ALA A 245 -3.59 3.39 -8.02
CA ALA A 245 -3.31 4.19 -9.20
C ALA A 245 -4.59 4.75 -9.85
N SER A 246 -5.59 3.90 -10.10
CA SER A 246 -6.88 4.34 -10.66
C SER A 246 -7.66 5.22 -9.70
N LEU A 247 -7.52 5.00 -8.40
CA LEU A 247 -8.15 5.83 -7.38
C LEU A 247 -7.59 7.27 -7.38
N PHE A 248 -6.26 7.43 -7.48
CA PHE A 248 -5.65 8.76 -7.44
C PHE A 248 -6.09 9.64 -8.61
N GLU A 249 -6.24 9.08 -9.81
CA GLU A 249 -6.76 9.78 -11.00
C GLU A 249 -8.18 10.32 -10.82
N VAL A 250 -9.02 9.67 -9.99
CA VAL A 250 -10.40 10.09 -9.76
C VAL A 250 -10.59 10.92 -8.49
N LEU A 251 -9.68 10.82 -7.52
CA LEU A 251 -9.74 11.60 -6.29
C LEU A 251 -9.52 13.09 -6.52
N TYR A 252 -8.73 13.44 -7.54
CA TYR A 252 -8.38 14.82 -7.85
C TYR A 252 -8.24 14.99 -9.37
N PRO A 253 -9.37 15.14 -10.09
CA PRO A 253 -9.32 15.29 -11.54
C PRO A 253 -8.55 16.55 -11.92
N SER A 254 -7.58 16.41 -12.83
CA SER A 254 -6.61 17.45 -13.24
C SER A 254 -7.20 18.75 -13.82
N THR A 255 -8.52 18.89 -13.87
CA THR A 255 -9.23 20.06 -14.40
C THR A 255 -9.27 21.26 -13.44
N THR A 256 -8.90 21.11 -12.16
CA THR A 256 -8.94 22.20 -11.17
C THR A 256 -7.71 23.11 -11.13
N HIS A 257 -6.56 22.73 -11.71
CA HIS A 257 -5.33 23.53 -11.63
C HIS A 257 -4.90 24.29 -12.90
N ALA A 258 -5.63 24.18 -14.01
CA ALA A 258 -5.35 24.99 -15.21
C ALA A 258 -5.71 26.50 -15.07
N ALA A 259 -6.27 26.93 -13.93
CA ALA A 259 -6.74 28.31 -13.73
C ALA A 259 -5.83 29.20 -12.84
N GLY A 260 -4.62 28.74 -12.48
CA GLY A 260 -3.78 29.43 -11.49
C GLY A 260 -2.43 29.99 -11.97
N ALA A 261 -2.09 29.88 -13.25
CA ALA A 261 -0.85 30.44 -13.80
C ALA A 261 -1.14 31.56 -14.80
N LYS A 262 -1.26 32.78 -14.28
CA LYS A 262 -0.98 34.03 -14.99
C LYS A 262 -0.24 34.96 -14.06
#